data_AF-A0A1W9TFP9-F1
#
_entry.id   AF-A0A1W9TFP9-F1
#
_cell.length_a   1.000
_cell.length_b   1.000
_cell.length_c   1.000
_cell.angle_alpha   90.00
_cell.angle_beta   90.00
_cell.angle_gamma   90.00
#
_symmetry.space_group_name_H-M   'P 1'
#
loop_
_entity.id
_entity.type
_entity.pdbx_description
1 polymer ?
#
loop_
_entity_poly.entity_id
_entity_poly.type
_entity_poly.pdbx_seq_one_letter_code
_entity_poly.pdbx_strand_id
1 'polypeptide(L)' 'MAKLNIEMCPETGICSIMKENGSKVDLLSGEVDQLRQAAGNGEKTKAVLAQIDAGFSDGLQSDELAQLAEKIK' A
#
# COMPACT_ATOMS: atom_id res chain seq x y z
N MET A 1 2.31 -16.17 -6.04
CA MET A 1 1.15 -15.27 -5.86
C MET A 1 1.44 -14.45 -4.63
N ALA A 2 1.95 -13.22 -4.79
CA ALA A 2 2.29 -12.39 -3.64
C ALA A 2 0.99 -11.97 -2.94
N LYS A 3 0.74 -12.47 -1.73
CA LYS A 3 -0.44 -12.11 -0.92
C LYS A 3 -0.07 -10.94 -0.03
N LEU A 4 -0.35 -9.72 -0.48
CA LEU A 4 -0.36 -8.58 0.43
C LEU A 4 -1.50 -8.74 1.43
N ASN A 5 -1.21 -8.63 2.71
CA ASN A 5 -2.22 -8.54 3.75
C ASN A 5 -2.48 -7.05 4.02
N ILE A 6 -3.68 -6.59 3.68
CA ILE A 6 -4.08 -5.18 3.83
C ILE A 6 -5.14 -5.13 4.92
N GLU A 7 -4.82 -4.47 6.02
CA GLU A 7 -5.70 -4.26 7.16
C GLU A 7 -6.10 -2.79 7.20
N MET A 8 -7.39 -2.52 6.99
CA MET A 8 -7.95 -1.18 7.17
C MET A 8 -8.50 -1.06 8.59
N CYS A 9 -8.05 -0.04 9.31
CA CYS A 9 -8.62 0.38 10.58
C CYS A 9 -9.62 1.51 10.34
N PRO A 10 -10.94 1.23 10.29
CA PRO A 10 -11.97 2.25 10.04
C PRO A 10 -12.09 3.27 11.18
N GLU A 11 -11.67 2.93 12.40
CA GLU A 11 -11.75 3.82 13.57
C GLU A 11 -10.72 4.95 13.54
N THR A 12 -9.56 4.71 12.93
CA THR A 12 -8.45 5.67 12.83
C THR A 12 -8.21 6.14 11.41
N GLY A 13 -8.84 5.50 10.41
CA GLY A 13 -8.59 5.72 9.00
C GLY A 13 -7.17 5.31 8.58
N ILE A 14 -6.53 4.40 9.31
CA ILE A 14 -5.16 3.92 9.04
C ILE A 14 -5.25 2.64 8.22
N CYS A 15 -4.33 2.45 7.28
CA CYS A 15 -4.21 1.21 6.51
C CYS A 15 -2.84 0.59 6.75
N SER A 16 -2.78 -0.64 7.25
CA SER A 16 -1.54 -1.39 7.42
C SER A 16 -1.41 -2.38 6.27
N ILE A 17 -0.28 -2.35 5.58
CA ILE A 17 0.01 -3.24 4.45
C ILE A 17 1.21 -4.09 4.82
N MET A 18 1.00 -5.40 4.87
CA MET A 18 2.01 -6.38 5.25
C MET A 18 2.31 -7.32 4.09
N LYS A 19 3.59 -7.53 3.84
CA LYS A 19 4.12 -8.49 2.88
C LYS A 19 4.35 -9.83 3.55
N GLU A 20 4.35 -10.89 2.74
CA GLU A 20 4.63 -12.26 3.19
C GLU A 20 6.06 -12.40 3.75
N ASN A 21 7.00 -11.54 3.35
CA ASN A 21 8.36 -11.50 3.92
C ASN A 21 8.45 -10.84 5.30
N GLY A 22 7.33 -10.38 5.87
CA GLY A 22 7.26 -9.70 7.17
C GLY A 22 7.44 -8.18 7.11
N SER A 23 7.66 -7.58 5.93
CA SER A 23 7.70 -6.11 5.80
C SER A 23 6.30 -5.55 6.00
N LYS A 24 6.16 -4.56 6.90
CA LYS A 24 4.89 -3.88 7.16
C LYS A 24 5.07 -2.38 6.94
N VAL A 25 4.11 -1.75 6.27
CA VAL A 25 3.98 -0.29 6.21
C VAL A 25 2.64 0.10 6.83
N ASP A 26 2.66 1.07 7.73
CA ASP A 26 1.45 1.71 8.25
C ASP A 26 1.26 3.03 7.53
N LEU A 27 0.08 3.22 6.93
CA LEU A 27 -0.32 4.46 6.28
C LEU A 27 -1.32 5.20 7.15
N LEU A 28 -1.08 6.48 7.43
CA LEU A 28 -2.07 7.34 8.08
C LEU A 28 -3.18 7.71 7.11
N SER A 29 -4.29 8.28 7.61
CA SER A 29 -5.45 8.61 6.76
C SER A 29 -5.13 9.50 5.56
N GLY A 30 -4.19 10.44 5.70
CA GLY A 30 -3.75 11.29 4.58
C GLY A 30 -2.99 10.50 3.51
N GLU A 31 -2.13 9.56 3.93
CA GLU A 31 -1.39 8.68 3.02
C GLU A 31 -2.31 7.64 2.37
N VAL A 32 -3.30 7.14 3.10
CA VAL A 32 -4.34 6.24 2.54
C VAL A 32 -5.13 6.96 1.46
N ASP A 33 -5.49 8.23 1.65
CA ASP A 33 -6.19 9.02 0.65
C ASP A 33 -5.31 9.25 -0.60
N GLN A 34 -4.03 9.58 -0.41
CA GLN A 34 -3.05 9.65 -1.49
C GLN A 34 -2.92 8.31 -2.23
N LEU A 35 -2.91 7.19 -1.49
CA LEU A 35 -2.82 5.85 -2.05
C LEU A 35 -4.10 5.47 -2.82
N ARG A 36 -5.28 5.89 -2.34
CA ARG A 36 -6.56 5.74 -3.05
C ARG A 36 -6.59 6.53 -4.35
N GLN A 37 -6.07 7.75 -4.35
CA GLN A 37 -5.96 8.57 -5.56
C GLN A 37 -4.92 8.03 -6.55
N ALA A 38 -3.88 7.39 -6.04
CA ALA A 38 -2.87 6.70 -6.83
C ALA A 38 -3.30 5.29 -7.27
N ALA A 39 -4.31 4.70 -6.62
CA ALA A 39 -4.78 3.35 -6.88
C ALA A 39 -5.19 3.19 -8.35
N GLY A 40 -4.65 2.16 -8.99
CA GLY A 40 -4.79 1.93 -10.44
C GLY A 40 -3.65 2.51 -11.28
N ASN A 41 -2.72 3.26 -10.67
CA ASN A 41 -1.49 3.71 -11.31
C ASN A 41 -0.27 3.23 -10.52
N GLY A 42 0.33 2.13 -10.97
CA GLY A 42 1.42 1.46 -10.24
C GLY A 42 2.61 2.37 -9.94
N GLU A 43 2.99 3.28 -10.84
CA GLU A 43 4.08 4.24 -10.61
C GLU A 43 3.74 5.24 -9.50
N LYS A 44 2.52 5.79 -9.51
CA LYS A 44 2.08 6.71 -8.44
C LYS A 44 1.96 6.00 -7.10
N THR A 45 1.39 4.80 -7.08
CA THR A 45 1.26 4.00 -5.85
C THR A 45 2.64 3.71 -5.27
N LYS A 46 3.60 3.34 -6.12
CA LYS A 46 4.98 3.09 -5.70
C LYS A 46 5.65 4.37 -5.17
N ALA A 47 5.42 5.52 -5.81
CA ALA A 47 5.93 6.80 -5.32
C ALA A 47 5.33 7.24 -3.98
N VAL A 48 4.03 7.03 -3.75
CA VAL A 48 3.41 7.30 -2.44
C VAL A 48 3.98 6.37 -1.38
N LEU A 49 4.07 5.07 -1.65
CA LEU A 49 4.67 4.11 -0.72
C LEU A 49 6.16 4.39 -0.48
N ALA A 50 6.89 4.87 -1.48
CA ALA A 50 8.30 5.24 -1.33
C ALA A 50 8.51 6.44 -0.41
N GLN A 51 7.55 7.37 -0.36
CA GLN A 51 7.60 8.50 0.56
C GLN A 51 7.37 8.09 2.02
N ILE A 52 6.66 6.98 2.24
CA ILE A 52 6.35 6.45 3.57
C ILE A 52 7.46 5.50 4.01
N ASP A 53 7.75 4.50 3.16
CA ASP A 53 8.78 3.52 3.36
C ASP A 53 9.38 3.09 2.00
N ALA A 54 10.55 3.67 1.69
CA ALA A 54 11.28 3.39 0.45
C ALA A 54 11.62 1.91 0.29
N GLY A 55 11.93 1.21 1.40
CA GLY A 55 12.29 -0.22 1.38
C GLY A 55 11.08 -1.10 1.06
N PHE A 56 9.91 -0.77 1.61
CA PHE A 56 8.65 -1.43 1.29
C PHE A 56 8.31 -1.26 -0.19
N SER A 57 8.46 -0.03 -0.70
CA SER A 57 8.17 0.33 -2.09
C SER A 57 9.08 -0.40 -3.08
N ASP A 58 10.39 -0.47 -2.80
CA ASP A 58 11.38 -1.05 -3.71
C ASP A 58 11.00 -2.50 -4.07
N GLY A 59 10.66 -3.27 -3.04
CA GLY A 59 10.27 -4.67 -3.19
C GLY A 59 8.85 -4.90 -3.72
N LEU A 60 8.05 -3.88 -4.05
CA LEU A 60 6.69 -4.08 -4.59
C LEU A 60 6.73 -4.49 -6.06
N GLN A 61 6.12 -5.63 -6.34
CA GLN A 61 5.90 -6.12 -7.69
C GLN A 61 4.61 -5.54 -8.31
N SER A 62 4.51 -5.59 -9.63
CA SER A 62 3.34 -5.09 -10.37
C SER A 62 2.03 -5.77 -9.95
N ASP A 63 2.06 -7.08 -9.67
CA ASP A 63 0.93 -7.86 -9.15
C ASP A 63 0.48 -7.37 -7.76
N GLU A 64 1.43 -7.03 -6.89
CA GLU A 64 1.16 -6.50 -5.56
C GLU A 64 0.52 -5.12 -5.66
N LEU A 65 1.03 -4.25 -6.53
CA LEU A 65 0.47 -2.92 -6.78
C LEU A 65 -0.97 -3.00 -7.32
N ALA A 66 -1.25 -3.98 -8.18
CA ALA A 66 -2.60 -4.23 -8.68
C ALA A 66 -3.55 -4.71 -7.57
N GLN A 67 -3.12 -5.67 -6.74
CA GLN A 67 -3.89 -6.11 -5.58
C GLN A 67 -4.15 -4.98 -4.58
N LEU A 68 -3.15 -4.13 -4.34
CA LEU A 68 -3.29 -2.95 -3.51
C LEU A 68 -4.42 -2.05 -4.02
N ALA A 69 -4.41 -1.77 -5.33
CA ALA A 69 -5.41 -0.91 -5.97
C ALA A 69 -6.83 -1.49 -5.89
N GLU A 70 -6.98 -2.81 -5.98
CA GLU A 70 -8.29 -3.46 -5.82
C GLU A 70 -8.80 -3.45 -4.37
N LYS A 71 -7.90 -3.63 -3.40
CA LYS A 71 -8.23 -3.70 -1.97
C LYS A 71 -8.47 -2.34 -1.33
N ILE A 72 -7.77 -1.30 -1.80
CA ILE A 72 -7.85 0.04 -1.24
C ILE A 72 -8.98 0.89 -1.83
N LYS A 73 -9.68 0.38 -2.86
CA LYS A 73 -10.81 1.03 -3.52
C LYS A 73 -11.96 1.42 -2.59
#